data_AF-A0A7V9N1S5-F1
#
_entry.id   AF-A0A7V9N1S5-F1
#
_cell.length_a   1.000
_cell.length_b   1.000
_cell.length_c   1.000
_cell.angle_alpha   90.00
_cell.angle_beta   90.00
_cell.angle_gamma   90.00
#
_symmetry.space_group_name_H-M   'P 1'
#
loop_
_entity.id
_entity.type
_entity.pdbx_description
1 polymer ?
#
loop_
_entity_poly.entity_id
_entity_poly.type
_entity_poly.pdbx_seq_one_letter_code
_entity_poly.pdbx_strand_id
1 'polypeptide(L)'
;MHKHASVPRNSRHNAITRRGLIAASLGAGLTIPFGRGVTFAQESSPAGAITAPANAVAWLKYNLNTASSEQFMGVPGAGERLTREFEEYRPYTSIGQFRGELGKYISPKEVAALEEYLFVPVDPNAADAGTLQQLPGVSAETAQTLIAGRPYDAPDAFLTAVGALVAPELVAAAETFLAPDAAETATWLKYNLDTASSEQFMTIPGAGERMTREFEEYRPYTSTGQFRGEMGKYIAPEEVAALEKYLFVPVDPSQADTDTLQQLPGVTTEIAQALAGGGPYDSIDAFLSALAAQIPPELAAIATGYVHVDGA
;
A
#
# COMPACT_ATOMS: atom_id res chain seq x y z
N MET A 1 41.32 -54.73 -12.83
CA MET A 1 42.68 -54.23 -12.55
C MET A 1 43.16 -53.42 -13.75
N HIS A 2 43.49 -52.14 -13.50
CA HIS A 2 44.41 -51.24 -14.24
C HIS A 2 44.09 -50.87 -15.70
N LYS A 3 43.57 -49.64 -15.97
CA LYS A 3 44.29 -48.36 -16.30
C LYS A 3 44.79 -48.35 -17.76
N HIS A 4 44.70 -47.34 -18.63
CA HIS A 4 44.63 -45.87 -18.61
C HIS A 4 44.01 -45.40 -19.97
N ALA A 5 43.09 -44.43 -19.99
CA ALA A 5 43.28 -43.02 -20.42
C ALA A 5 43.94 -42.77 -21.80
N SER A 6 43.24 -42.08 -22.72
CA SER A 6 43.66 -40.77 -23.27
C SER A 6 42.66 -40.24 -24.33
N VAL A 7 42.30 -38.97 -24.16
CA VAL A 7 41.55 -38.12 -25.11
C VAL A 7 42.55 -37.37 -26.00
N PRO A 8 42.19 -37.01 -27.24
CA PRO A 8 42.61 -35.71 -27.74
C PRO A 8 41.47 -34.84 -28.33
N ARG A 9 41.72 -33.54 -28.21
CA ARG A 9 40.94 -32.36 -28.56
C ARG A 9 40.65 -32.27 -30.06
N ASN A 10 39.56 -31.58 -30.41
CA ASN A 10 39.59 -30.71 -31.58
C ASN A 10 38.76 -29.43 -31.36
N SER A 11 39.48 -28.30 -31.37
CA SER A 11 38.97 -26.93 -31.35
C SER A 11 38.36 -26.57 -32.69
N ARG A 12 37.23 -25.82 -32.72
CA ARG A 12 37.01 -24.75 -33.71
C ARG A 12 36.24 -23.59 -33.09
N HIS A 13 36.89 -22.44 -33.19
CA HIS A 13 36.39 -21.11 -32.87
C HIS A 13 35.27 -20.68 -33.82
N ASN A 14 34.34 -19.87 -33.33
CA ASN A 14 33.73 -18.82 -34.13
C ASN A 14 33.46 -17.61 -33.23
N ALA A 15 34.42 -16.69 -33.24
CA ALA A 15 34.26 -15.33 -32.77
C ALA A 15 33.63 -14.52 -33.90
N ILE A 16 32.50 -13.84 -33.64
CA ILE A 16 31.97 -12.81 -34.53
C ILE A 16 32.29 -11.45 -33.91
N THR A 17 33.32 -10.84 -34.48
CA THR A 17 33.75 -9.47 -34.25
C THR A 17 32.87 -8.53 -35.08
N ARG A 18 32.31 -7.47 -34.48
CA ARG A 18 31.90 -6.26 -35.22
C ARG A 18 32.66 -5.05 -34.67
N ARG A 19 33.78 -4.73 -35.34
CA ARG A 19 34.21 -3.34 -35.59
C ARG A 19 33.21 -2.76 -36.60
N GLY A 20 32.81 -1.50 -36.63
CA GLY A 20 33.22 -0.27 -35.97
C GLY A 20 32.76 0.87 -36.89
N LEU A 21 32.39 2.04 -36.36
CA LEU A 21 32.49 3.29 -37.11
C LEU A 21 32.50 4.49 -36.15
N ILE A 22 33.55 5.29 -36.29
CA ILE A 22 33.79 6.58 -35.65
C ILE A 22 33.51 7.66 -36.70
N ALA A 23 32.80 8.72 -36.32
CA ALA A 23 32.93 10.10 -36.81
C ALA A 23 32.18 10.99 -35.77
N ALA A 24 32.83 11.83 -34.95
CA ALA A 24 33.31 13.20 -35.23
C ALA A 24 32.21 14.07 -35.88
N SER A 25 31.85 15.27 -35.43
CA SER A 25 32.39 16.25 -34.48
C SER A 25 31.35 17.38 -34.32
N LEU A 26 31.42 18.16 -33.23
CA LEU A 26 31.44 19.64 -33.20
C LEU A 26 31.10 20.14 -31.79
N GLY A 27 32.03 20.91 -31.23
CA GLY A 27 31.89 21.51 -29.92
C GLY A 27 31.06 22.80 -29.93
N ALA A 28 30.52 23.12 -28.76
CA ALA A 28 30.38 24.48 -28.30
C ALA A 28 30.69 24.45 -26.79
N GLY A 29 31.73 25.17 -26.39
CA GLY A 29 32.12 25.29 -25.00
C GLY A 29 31.10 26.12 -24.22
N LEU A 30 30.82 25.68 -23.00
CA LEU A 30 30.34 26.56 -21.94
C LEU A 30 31.16 26.27 -20.69
N THR A 31 32.04 27.20 -20.33
CA THR A 31 32.64 27.28 -19.00
C THR A 31 31.63 27.93 -18.05
N ILE A 32 31.23 27.23 -16.98
CA ILE A 32 30.48 27.83 -15.86
C ILE A 32 31.38 27.73 -14.62
N PRO A 33 31.57 28.83 -13.84
CA PRO A 33 32.51 28.86 -12.74
C PRO A 33 31.98 28.13 -11.50
N PHE A 34 32.93 27.71 -10.66
CA PHE A 34 32.73 27.16 -9.33
C PHE A 34 31.79 28.01 -8.46
N GLY A 35 30.78 27.37 -7.88
CA GLY A 35 29.96 27.95 -6.82
C GLY A 35 29.10 26.89 -6.14
N ARG A 36 29.45 26.56 -4.89
CA ARG A 36 28.69 25.82 -3.87
C ARG A 36 28.05 24.48 -4.28
N GLY A 37 28.54 23.42 -3.63
CA GLY A 37 27.95 22.08 -3.69
C GLY A 37 26.46 22.11 -3.36
N VAL A 38 25.66 21.83 -4.38
CA VAL A 38 24.29 21.35 -4.23
C VAL A 38 24.43 19.84 -4.10
N THR A 39 24.44 19.35 -2.87
CA THR A 39 24.15 17.94 -2.62
C THR A 39 22.67 17.80 -2.94
N PHE A 40 22.34 17.24 -4.10
CA PHE A 40 21.01 16.66 -4.26
C PHE A 40 20.95 15.52 -3.26
N ALA A 41 20.14 15.70 -2.20
CA ALA A 41 19.64 14.56 -1.48
C ALA A 41 18.97 13.68 -2.53
N GLN A 42 19.58 12.54 -2.80
CA GLN A 42 18.90 11.47 -3.49
C GLN A 42 17.77 11.09 -2.53
N GLU A 43 16.58 11.63 -2.78
CA GLU A 43 15.37 11.08 -2.19
C GLU A 43 15.41 9.60 -2.53
N SER A 44 15.70 8.78 -1.53
CA SER A 44 15.46 7.37 -1.58
C SER A 44 13.95 7.23 -1.68
N SER A 45 13.43 7.26 -2.90
CA SER A 45 12.11 6.72 -3.19
C SER A 45 12.13 5.30 -2.63
N PRO A 46 11.19 4.93 -1.73
CA PRO A 46 11.15 3.57 -1.24
C PRO A 46 11.01 2.64 -2.44
N ALA A 47 12.00 1.77 -2.63
CA ALA A 47 11.95 0.76 -3.66
C ALA A 47 10.70 -0.10 -3.41
N GLY A 48 9.71 -0.01 -4.30
CA GLY A 48 8.42 -0.71 -4.16
C GLY A 48 7.17 0.19 -4.10
N ALA A 49 7.29 1.52 -4.14
CA ALA A 49 6.12 2.39 -4.27
C ALA A 49 5.52 2.28 -5.68
N ILE A 50 4.33 1.70 -5.77
CA ILE A 50 3.53 1.68 -6.99
C ILE A 50 2.97 3.09 -7.19
N THR A 51 3.11 3.64 -8.40
CA THR A 51 2.42 4.88 -8.75
C THR A 51 0.92 4.61 -8.78
N ALA A 52 0.20 5.10 -7.79
CA ALA A 52 -1.26 4.99 -7.74
C ALA A 52 -1.90 5.70 -8.96
N PRO A 53 -3.03 5.20 -9.49
CA PRO A 53 -3.77 5.91 -10.53
C PRO A 53 -4.29 7.26 -9.98
N ALA A 54 -4.61 8.20 -10.88
CA ALA A 54 -4.96 9.58 -10.51
C ALA A 54 -6.14 9.70 -9.51
N ASN A 55 -7.03 8.71 -9.48
CA ASN A 55 -8.19 8.65 -8.61
C ASN A 55 -8.04 7.59 -7.49
N ALA A 56 -6.80 7.23 -7.15
CA ALA A 56 -6.51 6.41 -5.98
C ALA A 56 -5.26 6.94 -5.25
N VAL A 57 -5.12 6.49 -4.02
CA VAL A 57 -4.00 6.83 -3.14
C VAL A 57 -3.45 5.56 -2.51
N ALA A 58 -2.17 5.62 -2.16
CA ALA A 58 -1.52 4.55 -1.42
C ALA A 58 -1.97 4.55 0.06
N TRP A 59 -1.90 3.37 0.66
CA TRP A 59 -1.94 3.15 2.11
C TRP A 59 -0.85 2.14 2.46
N LEU A 60 0.17 2.60 3.20
CA LEU A 60 1.34 1.79 3.51
C LEU A 60 1.03 0.74 4.58
N LYS A 61 1.49 -0.49 4.36
CA LYS A 61 1.47 -1.55 5.37
C LYS A 61 2.89 -2.05 5.62
N TYR A 62 3.27 -2.25 6.87
CA TYR A 62 4.58 -2.74 7.27
C TYR A 62 4.57 -4.25 7.42
N ASN A 63 5.63 -4.87 6.91
CA ASN A 63 5.81 -6.31 6.95
C ASN A 63 6.18 -6.75 8.36
N LEU A 64 5.32 -7.55 8.99
CA LEU A 64 5.53 -8.03 10.36
C LEU A 64 6.85 -8.80 10.53
N ASN A 65 7.39 -9.38 9.47
CA ASN A 65 8.62 -10.18 9.51
C ASN A 65 9.91 -9.39 9.26
N THR A 66 9.84 -8.22 8.62
CA THR A 66 11.04 -7.50 8.17
C THR A 66 11.07 -6.02 8.54
N ALA A 67 9.94 -5.42 8.93
CA ALA A 67 9.89 -4.01 9.30
C ALA A 67 10.86 -3.66 10.45
N SER A 68 11.38 -2.44 10.44
CA SER A 68 12.25 -1.94 11.49
C SER A 68 11.45 -1.56 12.76
N SER A 69 12.15 -1.47 13.89
CA SER A 69 11.55 -0.96 15.13
C SER A 69 10.99 0.47 14.94
N GLU A 70 11.66 1.30 14.13
CA GLU A 70 11.22 2.67 13.83
C GLU A 70 9.89 2.68 13.06
N GLN A 71 9.76 1.82 12.05
CA GLN A 71 8.51 1.65 11.30
C GLN A 71 7.37 1.19 12.21
N PHE A 72 7.61 0.20 13.07
CA PHE A 72 6.62 -0.24 14.05
C PHE A 72 6.24 0.85 15.06
N MET A 73 7.19 1.66 15.52
CA MET A 73 6.91 2.80 16.40
C MET A 73 6.06 3.87 15.71
N GLY A 74 6.11 3.97 14.38
CA GLY A 74 5.24 4.83 13.59
C GLY A 74 3.79 4.35 13.49
N VAL A 75 3.50 3.09 13.84
CA VAL A 75 2.14 2.54 13.80
C VAL A 75 1.31 3.07 14.98
N PRO A 76 0.16 3.71 14.71
CA PRO A 76 -0.78 4.14 15.76
C PRO A 76 -1.11 3.01 16.75
N GLY A 77 -0.87 3.28 18.04
CA GLY A 77 -1.18 2.36 19.12
C GLY A 77 -0.17 1.24 19.35
N ALA A 78 0.91 1.12 18.55
CA ALA A 78 1.95 0.11 18.78
C ALA A 78 2.78 0.44 20.04
N GLY A 79 3.52 1.54 20.01
CA GLY A 79 4.43 1.94 21.09
C GLY A 79 5.52 0.92 21.40
N GLU A 80 6.41 1.24 22.34
CA GLU A 80 7.62 0.42 22.60
C GLU A 80 7.31 -1.02 23.02
N ARG A 81 6.20 -1.19 23.75
CA ARG A 81 5.79 -2.51 24.24
C ARG A 81 5.39 -3.42 23.08
N LEU A 82 4.42 -3.03 22.25
CA LEU A 82 3.96 -3.92 21.17
C LEU A 82 4.99 -4.06 20.06
N THR A 83 5.81 -3.04 19.80
CA THR A 83 6.97 -3.14 18.90
C THR A 83 7.87 -4.32 19.29
N ARG A 84 8.16 -4.50 20.58
CA ARG A 84 8.95 -5.64 21.07
C ARG A 84 8.24 -6.98 20.83
N GLU A 85 6.93 -7.05 21.09
CA GLU A 85 6.14 -8.26 20.85
C GLU A 85 6.16 -8.63 19.36
N PHE A 86 6.00 -7.64 18.47
CA PHE A 86 6.06 -7.87 17.02
C PHE A 86 7.39 -8.51 16.61
N GLU A 87 8.51 -8.03 17.15
CA GLU A 87 9.84 -8.56 16.84
C GLU A 87 10.07 -9.95 17.44
N GLU A 88 9.60 -10.20 18.67
CA GLU A 88 9.82 -11.44 19.41
C GLU A 88 9.12 -12.65 18.79
N TYR A 89 7.92 -12.45 18.23
CA TYR A 89 7.15 -13.54 17.60
C TYR A 89 7.52 -13.83 16.15
N ARG A 90 8.51 -13.14 15.57
CA ARG A 90 8.96 -13.42 14.20
C ARG A 90 9.54 -14.84 14.07
N PRO A 91 9.31 -15.54 12.94
CA PRO A 91 8.47 -15.12 11.82
C PRO A 91 6.98 -15.43 12.06
N TYR A 92 6.11 -14.49 11.68
CA TYR A 92 4.70 -14.72 11.47
C TYR A 92 4.48 -15.45 10.13
N THR A 93 3.62 -16.46 10.17
CA THR A 93 3.27 -17.28 9.00
C THR A 93 1.80 -17.16 8.59
N SER A 94 0.96 -16.60 9.47
CA SER A 94 -0.42 -16.24 9.14
C SER A 94 -0.91 -15.05 9.95
N ILE A 95 -1.89 -14.32 9.41
CA ILE A 95 -2.56 -13.25 10.17
C ILE A 95 -3.32 -13.82 11.38
N GLY A 96 -3.74 -15.09 11.32
CA GLY A 96 -4.34 -15.80 12.45
C GLY A 96 -3.36 -15.96 13.62
N GLN A 97 -2.08 -16.24 13.34
CA GLN A 97 -1.02 -16.27 14.36
C GLN A 97 -0.86 -14.89 14.99
N PHE A 98 -0.76 -13.82 14.19
CA PHE A 98 -0.67 -12.44 14.69
C PHE A 98 -1.84 -12.11 15.63
N ARG A 99 -3.08 -12.35 15.21
CA ARG A 99 -4.27 -12.13 16.04
C ARG A 99 -4.23 -12.90 17.36
N GLY A 100 -3.81 -14.17 17.32
CA GLY A 100 -3.73 -15.03 18.49
C GLY A 100 -2.65 -14.60 19.49
N GLU A 101 -1.48 -14.17 19.01
CA GLU A 101 -0.38 -13.71 19.86
C GLU A 101 -0.70 -12.34 20.47
N LEU A 102 -1.11 -11.37 19.67
CA LEU A 102 -1.37 -10.01 20.15
C LEU A 102 -2.67 -9.90 20.96
N GLY A 103 -3.67 -10.72 20.65
CA GLY A 103 -4.92 -10.79 21.41
C GLY A 103 -4.76 -11.23 22.87
N LYS A 104 -3.56 -11.69 23.28
CA LYS A 104 -3.22 -11.94 24.70
C LYS A 104 -3.00 -10.66 25.49
N TYR A 105 -2.71 -9.54 24.82
CA TYR A 105 -2.27 -8.30 25.45
C TYR A 105 -3.22 -7.13 25.23
N ILE A 106 -3.94 -7.13 24.12
CA ILE A 106 -4.81 -6.05 23.67
C ILE A 106 -6.14 -6.59 23.17
N SER A 107 -7.15 -5.72 23.08
CA SER A 107 -8.49 -6.10 22.64
C SER A 107 -8.54 -6.45 21.14
N PRO A 108 -9.54 -7.21 20.69
CA PRO A 108 -9.73 -7.49 19.26
C PRO A 108 -9.86 -6.22 18.40
N LYS A 109 -10.43 -5.14 18.96
CA LYS A 109 -10.53 -3.85 18.27
C LYS A 109 -9.16 -3.22 18.04
N GLU A 110 -8.28 -3.27 19.04
CA GLU A 110 -6.90 -2.77 18.91
C GLU A 110 -6.08 -3.63 17.95
N VAL A 111 -6.23 -4.96 17.99
CA VAL A 111 -5.60 -5.85 17.00
C VAL A 111 -6.04 -5.48 15.58
N ALA A 112 -7.35 -5.30 15.35
CA ALA A 112 -7.87 -4.90 14.05
C ALA A 112 -7.33 -3.53 13.59
N ALA A 113 -7.14 -2.58 14.50
CA ALA A 113 -6.53 -1.29 14.18
C ALA A 113 -5.06 -1.43 13.76
N LEU A 114 -4.30 -2.33 14.38
CA LEU A 114 -2.92 -2.65 13.97
C LEU A 114 -2.88 -3.32 12.59
N GLU A 115 -3.83 -4.20 12.28
CA GLU A 115 -3.92 -4.86 10.96
C GLU A 115 -4.17 -3.88 9.81
N GLU A 116 -4.66 -2.67 10.07
CA GLU A 116 -4.72 -1.64 9.04
C GLU A 116 -3.33 -1.21 8.57
N TYR A 117 -2.31 -1.31 9.43
CA TYR A 117 -0.93 -0.89 9.16
C TYR A 117 0.05 -2.05 9.03
N LEU A 118 -0.31 -3.26 9.43
CA LEU A 118 0.58 -4.40 9.49
C LEU A 118 0.10 -5.50 8.55
N PHE A 119 1.03 -6.26 7.99
CA PHE A 119 0.69 -7.46 7.22
C PHE A 119 1.67 -8.60 7.48
N VAL A 120 1.18 -9.84 7.34
CA VAL A 120 2.00 -11.04 7.25
C VAL A 120 2.23 -11.39 5.79
N PRO A 121 3.48 -11.60 5.32
CA PRO A 121 3.77 -12.02 3.96
C PRO A 121 2.97 -13.24 3.53
N VAL A 122 2.43 -13.19 2.31
CA VAL A 122 1.56 -14.22 1.75
C VAL A 122 2.41 -15.24 1.00
N ASP A 123 2.46 -16.46 1.50
CA ASP A 123 2.90 -17.61 0.69
C ASP A 123 1.71 -18.08 -0.18
N PRO A 124 1.81 -17.99 -1.53
CA PRO A 124 0.73 -18.40 -2.43
C PRO A 124 0.19 -19.82 -2.20
N ASN A 125 1.05 -20.73 -1.74
CA ASN A 125 0.75 -22.15 -1.60
C ASN A 125 0.48 -22.58 -0.15
N ALA A 126 0.81 -21.76 0.85
CA ALA A 126 0.65 -22.11 2.26
C ALA A 126 -0.28 -21.19 3.06
N ALA A 127 -0.51 -19.93 2.62
CA ALA A 127 -1.29 -18.96 3.38
C ALA A 127 -2.73 -19.45 3.67
N ASP A 128 -3.25 -19.16 4.86
CA ASP A 128 -4.67 -19.40 5.16
C ASP A 128 -5.58 -18.35 4.50
N ALA A 129 -6.90 -18.58 4.55
CA ALA A 129 -7.87 -17.67 3.94
C ALA A 129 -7.82 -16.25 4.53
N GLY A 130 -7.50 -16.10 5.81
CA GLY A 130 -7.36 -14.78 6.45
C GLY A 130 -6.14 -14.04 5.94
N THR A 131 -5.04 -14.75 5.76
CA THR A 131 -3.76 -14.22 5.29
C THR A 131 -3.87 -13.79 3.82
N LEU A 132 -4.61 -14.55 3.00
CA LEU A 132 -4.94 -14.15 1.63
C LEU A 132 -5.83 -12.90 1.55
N GLN A 133 -6.75 -12.71 2.50
CA GLN A 133 -7.60 -11.50 2.55
C GLN A 133 -6.83 -10.21 2.89
N GLN A 134 -5.53 -10.31 3.23
CA GLN A 134 -4.65 -9.15 3.29
C GLN A 134 -4.18 -8.66 1.91
N LEU A 135 -4.60 -9.32 0.82
CA LEU A 135 -4.32 -8.85 -0.53
C LEU A 135 -5.43 -7.90 -1.01
N PRO A 136 -5.09 -6.77 -1.66
CA PRO A 136 -6.07 -5.85 -2.22
C PRO A 136 -7.10 -6.55 -3.11
N GLY A 137 -8.38 -6.33 -2.82
CA GLY A 137 -9.51 -6.91 -3.57
C GLY A 137 -9.83 -8.38 -3.27
N VAL A 138 -9.05 -9.07 -2.44
CA VAL A 138 -9.29 -10.50 -2.13
C VAL A 138 -10.34 -10.63 -1.02
N SER A 139 -11.58 -10.98 -1.43
CA SER A 139 -12.65 -11.36 -0.51
C SER A 139 -12.45 -12.75 0.10
N ALA A 140 -13.28 -13.12 1.08
CA ALA A 140 -13.29 -14.50 1.60
C ALA A 140 -13.58 -15.54 0.51
N GLU A 141 -14.49 -15.26 -0.43
CA GLU A 141 -14.81 -16.15 -1.55
C GLU A 141 -13.64 -16.26 -2.54
N THR A 142 -13.03 -15.12 -2.88
CA THR A 142 -11.82 -15.04 -3.71
C THR A 142 -10.68 -15.84 -3.06
N ALA A 143 -10.47 -15.69 -1.76
CA ALA A 143 -9.45 -16.43 -1.02
C ALA A 143 -9.69 -17.95 -1.09
N GLN A 144 -10.93 -18.41 -0.93
CA GLN A 144 -11.24 -19.85 -1.07
C GLN A 144 -11.00 -20.36 -2.49
N THR A 145 -11.32 -19.56 -3.50
CA THR A 145 -11.04 -19.88 -4.91
C THR A 145 -9.54 -20.02 -5.14
N LEU A 146 -8.74 -19.08 -4.60
CA LEU A 146 -7.29 -19.13 -4.67
C LEU A 146 -6.71 -20.34 -3.92
N ILE A 147 -7.26 -20.73 -2.78
CA ILE A 147 -6.84 -21.93 -2.04
C ILE A 147 -7.12 -23.20 -2.86
N ALA A 148 -8.30 -23.28 -3.48
CA ALA A 148 -8.69 -24.42 -4.31
C ALA A 148 -7.83 -24.56 -5.58
N GLY A 149 -7.27 -23.44 -6.08
CA GLY A 149 -6.37 -23.42 -7.23
C GLY A 149 -4.94 -23.89 -6.97
N ARG A 150 -4.58 -24.22 -5.73
CA ARG A 150 -3.22 -24.65 -5.36
C ARG A 150 -2.89 -26.06 -5.88
N PRO A 151 -1.60 -26.36 -6.15
CA PRO A 151 -0.44 -25.46 -6.02
C PRO A 151 -0.26 -24.56 -7.24
N TYR A 152 0.30 -23.38 -7.01
CA TYR A 152 0.82 -22.47 -8.03
C TYR A 152 2.30 -22.75 -8.28
N ASP A 153 2.67 -22.89 -9.55
CA ASP A 153 4.05 -23.21 -9.96
C ASP A 153 5.04 -22.08 -9.64
N ALA A 154 4.58 -20.82 -9.66
CA ALA A 154 5.38 -19.62 -9.44
C ALA A 154 4.51 -18.45 -8.93
N PRO A 155 5.11 -17.39 -8.34
CA PRO A 155 4.39 -16.19 -7.93
C PRO A 155 3.54 -15.56 -9.06
N ASP A 156 4.07 -15.50 -10.29
CA ASP A 156 3.34 -14.95 -11.45
C ASP A 156 2.07 -15.75 -11.78
N ALA A 157 2.08 -17.07 -11.57
CA ALA A 157 0.91 -17.92 -11.77
C ALA A 157 -0.17 -17.63 -10.73
N PHE A 158 0.24 -17.36 -9.48
CA PHE A 158 -0.67 -16.90 -8.43
C PHE A 158 -1.24 -15.51 -8.76
N LEU A 159 -0.41 -14.55 -9.15
CA LEU A 159 -0.87 -13.21 -9.53
C LEU A 159 -1.79 -13.22 -10.75
N THR A 160 -1.57 -14.14 -11.70
CA THR A 160 -2.49 -14.38 -12.83
C THR A 160 -3.85 -14.86 -12.33
N ALA A 161 -3.89 -15.77 -11.36
CA ALA A 161 -5.13 -16.24 -10.75
C ALA A 161 -5.84 -15.13 -9.95
N VAL A 162 -5.08 -14.29 -9.24
CA VAL A 162 -5.61 -13.09 -8.56
C VAL A 162 -6.22 -12.13 -9.58
N GLY A 163 -5.52 -11.80 -10.67
CA GLY A 163 -5.99 -10.89 -11.72
C GLY A 163 -7.17 -11.39 -12.55
N ALA A 164 -7.53 -12.68 -12.46
CA ALA A 164 -8.78 -13.18 -13.01
C ALA A 164 -10.00 -12.87 -12.11
N LEU A 165 -9.76 -12.44 -10.86
CA LEU A 165 -10.78 -12.28 -9.82
C LEU A 165 -10.84 -10.85 -9.25
N VAL A 166 -9.79 -10.04 -9.45
CA VAL A 166 -9.68 -8.66 -8.92
C VAL A 166 -9.21 -7.68 -10.01
N ALA A 167 -9.37 -6.37 -9.76
CA ALA A 167 -8.96 -5.32 -10.69
C ALA A 167 -7.45 -5.39 -11.02
N PRO A 168 -7.03 -5.13 -12.27
CA PRO A 168 -5.61 -5.16 -12.65
C PRO A 168 -4.69 -4.29 -11.78
N GLU A 169 -5.13 -3.10 -11.38
CA GLU A 169 -4.33 -2.22 -10.51
C GLU A 169 -4.15 -2.76 -9.08
N LEU A 170 -5.11 -3.56 -8.58
CA LEU A 170 -5.01 -4.20 -7.28
C LEU A 170 -4.07 -5.41 -7.31
N VAL A 171 -3.88 -6.05 -8.47
CA VAL A 171 -2.91 -7.15 -8.65
C VAL A 171 -1.48 -6.64 -8.45
N ALA A 172 -1.14 -5.50 -9.04
CA ALA A 172 0.18 -4.90 -8.86
C ALA A 172 0.45 -4.58 -7.39
N ALA A 173 -0.55 -4.08 -6.67
CA ALA A 173 -0.48 -3.87 -5.23
C ALA A 173 -0.29 -5.19 -4.46
N ALA A 174 -1.02 -6.24 -4.82
CA ALA A 174 -0.93 -7.56 -4.21
C ALA A 174 0.46 -8.22 -4.36
N GLU A 175 1.21 -7.95 -5.42
CA GLU A 175 2.58 -8.45 -5.60
C GLU A 175 3.50 -8.08 -4.42
N THR A 176 3.33 -6.86 -3.87
CA THR A 176 4.15 -6.37 -2.75
C THR A 176 3.94 -7.12 -1.43
N PHE A 177 2.93 -8.00 -1.35
CA PHE A 177 2.60 -8.78 -0.16
C PHE A 177 3.17 -10.22 -0.16
N LEU A 178 3.77 -10.71 -1.25
CA LEU A 178 4.14 -12.14 -1.38
C LEU A 178 5.47 -12.54 -0.70
N ALA A 179 5.59 -13.76 -0.17
CA ALA A 179 6.81 -14.34 0.43
C ALA A 179 7.75 -14.98 -0.63
N PRO A 180 9.08 -15.16 -0.41
CA PRO A 180 9.99 -14.78 0.71
C PRO A 180 10.80 -13.48 0.50
N ASP A 181 10.59 -12.76 -0.60
CA ASP A 181 11.29 -11.50 -0.94
C ASP A 181 10.41 -10.26 -0.68
N ALA A 182 9.36 -10.38 0.14
CA ALA A 182 8.48 -9.27 0.52
C ALA A 182 9.32 -8.11 1.06
N ALA A 183 9.17 -6.93 0.47
CA ALA A 183 9.79 -5.70 0.96
C ALA A 183 9.35 -5.41 2.42
N GLU A 184 10.07 -4.51 3.09
CA GLU A 184 9.71 -4.04 4.44
C GLU A 184 8.31 -3.40 4.50
N THR A 185 7.83 -2.97 3.33
CA THR A 185 6.52 -2.34 3.17
C THR A 185 5.77 -2.94 1.98
N ALA A 186 4.45 -2.90 2.05
CA ALA A 186 3.53 -3.21 0.97
C ALA A 186 2.57 -2.04 0.77
N THR A 187 2.05 -1.89 -0.44
CA THR A 187 1.12 -0.81 -0.78
C THR A 187 -0.29 -1.35 -0.93
N TRP A 188 -1.22 -0.84 -0.13
CA TRP A 188 -2.65 -0.98 -0.37
C TRP A 188 -3.16 0.24 -1.15
N LEU A 189 -4.26 0.09 -1.91
CA LEU A 189 -4.88 1.18 -2.67
C LEU A 189 -6.25 1.54 -2.12
N LYS A 190 -6.51 2.84 -2.00
CA LYS A 190 -7.81 3.42 -1.68
C LYS A 190 -8.26 4.32 -2.82
N TYR A 191 -9.49 4.15 -3.29
CA TYR A 191 -10.08 4.94 -4.36
C TYR A 191 -10.72 6.21 -3.82
N ASN A 192 -10.55 7.30 -4.57
CA ASN A 192 -11.18 8.58 -4.28
C ASN A 192 -12.68 8.48 -4.55
N LEU A 193 -13.49 8.69 -3.52
CA LEU A 193 -14.93 8.51 -3.62
C LEU A 193 -15.58 9.46 -4.64
N ASP A 194 -14.98 10.61 -4.93
CA ASP A 194 -15.49 11.61 -5.86
C ASP A 194 -15.06 11.40 -7.31
N THR A 195 -13.95 10.70 -7.55
CA THR A 195 -13.34 10.58 -8.89
C THR A 195 -13.10 9.15 -9.36
N ALA A 196 -13.34 8.15 -8.52
CA ALA A 196 -13.29 6.74 -8.92
C ALA A 196 -14.29 6.44 -10.06
N SER A 197 -13.92 5.54 -10.96
CA SER A 197 -14.83 5.07 -12.02
C SER A 197 -15.78 3.99 -11.49
N SER A 198 -16.88 3.76 -12.21
CA SER A 198 -17.78 2.64 -11.91
C SER A 198 -17.05 1.29 -11.95
N GLU A 199 -16.08 1.14 -12.87
CA GLU A 199 -15.26 -0.08 -12.98
C GLU A 199 -14.42 -0.32 -11.72
N GLN A 200 -13.81 0.73 -11.17
CA GLN A 200 -13.05 0.64 -9.91
C GLN A 200 -13.96 0.29 -8.74
N PHE A 201 -15.12 0.94 -8.62
CA PHE A 201 -16.08 0.63 -7.57
C PHE A 201 -16.57 -0.82 -7.64
N MET A 202 -16.87 -1.33 -8.83
CA MET A 202 -17.32 -2.71 -9.02
C MET A 202 -16.30 -3.77 -8.58
N THR A 203 -15.04 -3.39 -8.40
CA THR A 203 -13.97 -4.29 -7.94
C THR A 203 -13.88 -4.37 -6.40
N ILE A 204 -14.53 -3.44 -5.70
CA ILE A 204 -14.55 -3.44 -4.24
C ILE A 204 -15.47 -4.57 -3.76
N PRO A 205 -14.99 -5.48 -2.90
CA PRO A 205 -15.82 -6.51 -2.32
C PRO A 205 -17.08 -5.92 -1.65
N GLY A 206 -18.26 -6.35 -2.11
CA GLY A 206 -19.55 -5.84 -1.63
C GLY A 206 -20.11 -4.64 -2.40
N ALA A 207 -19.32 -3.96 -3.24
CA ALA A 207 -19.77 -2.85 -4.07
C ALA A 207 -20.29 -3.32 -5.44
N GLY A 208 -21.43 -4.02 -5.45
CA GLY A 208 -22.12 -4.38 -6.69
C GLY A 208 -22.71 -3.16 -7.43
N GLU A 209 -23.39 -3.40 -8.55
CA GLU A 209 -23.94 -2.34 -9.44
C GLU A 209 -24.81 -1.32 -8.69
N ARG A 210 -25.62 -1.80 -7.74
CA ARG A 210 -26.47 -0.95 -6.93
C ARG A 210 -25.63 0.00 -6.09
N MET A 211 -24.67 -0.51 -5.32
CA MET A 211 -23.84 0.30 -4.42
C MET A 211 -22.97 1.28 -5.20
N THR A 212 -22.42 0.85 -6.34
CA THR A 212 -21.68 1.71 -7.27
C THR A 212 -22.50 2.94 -7.68
N ARG A 213 -23.79 2.77 -7.99
CA ARG A 213 -24.68 3.89 -8.31
C ARG A 213 -24.88 4.82 -7.12
N GLU A 214 -25.04 4.29 -5.90
CA GLU A 214 -25.18 5.13 -4.70
C GLU A 214 -23.93 5.98 -4.48
N PHE A 215 -22.72 5.41 -4.64
CA PHE A 215 -21.48 6.18 -4.55
C PHE A 215 -21.45 7.34 -5.55
N GLU A 216 -21.88 7.10 -6.79
CA GLU A 216 -21.86 8.13 -7.84
C GLU A 216 -22.93 9.22 -7.62
N GLU A 217 -24.10 8.85 -7.09
CA GLU A 217 -25.24 9.75 -6.92
C GLU A 217 -25.00 10.83 -5.85
N TYR A 218 -24.25 10.51 -4.79
CA TYR A 218 -24.01 11.44 -3.68
C TYR A 218 -22.76 12.31 -3.84
N ARG A 219 -22.04 12.20 -4.96
CA ARG A 219 -20.87 13.05 -5.23
C ARG A 219 -21.26 14.53 -5.36
N PRO A 220 -20.38 15.47 -4.92
CA PRO A 220 -19.17 15.22 -4.16
C PRO A 220 -19.45 14.95 -2.67
N TYR A 221 -18.64 14.09 -2.07
CA TYR A 221 -18.64 13.85 -0.63
C TYR A 221 -17.74 14.86 0.09
N THR A 222 -18.23 15.45 1.17
CA THR A 222 -17.47 16.45 1.95
C THR A 222 -16.95 15.93 3.28
N SER A 223 -17.46 14.77 3.73
CA SER A 223 -17.02 14.13 4.97
C SER A 223 -17.23 12.62 4.96
N THR A 224 -16.43 11.90 5.74
CA THR A 224 -16.67 10.48 6.01
C THR A 224 -17.98 10.26 6.77
N GLY A 225 -18.41 11.25 7.57
CA GLY A 225 -19.73 11.25 8.20
C GLY A 225 -20.89 11.22 7.18
N GLN A 226 -20.81 12.03 6.12
CA GLN A 226 -21.77 11.98 5.01
C GLN A 226 -21.75 10.60 4.34
N PHE A 227 -20.57 10.07 4.00
CA PHE A 227 -20.44 8.73 3.41
C PHE A 227 -21.13 7.65 4.25
N ARG A 228 -20.81 7.59 5.55
CA ARG A 228 -21.41 6.64 6.49
C ARG A 228 -22.93 6.77 6.57
N GLY A 229 -23.43 8.01 6.65
CA GLY A 229 -24.86 8.30 6.72
C GLY A 229 -25.61 7.89 5.46
N GLU A 230 -25.03 8.11 4.28
CA GLU A 230 -25.65 7.76 3.01
C GLU A 230 -25.62 6.25 2.75
N MET A 231 -24.47 5.59 2.92
CA MET A 231 -24.36 4.15 2.70
C MET A 231 -25.08 3.32 3.78
N GLY A 232 -25.10 3.81 5.02
CA GLY A 232 -25.80 3.19 6.14
C GLY A 232 -27.32 3.11 5.98
N LYS A 233 -27.91 3.77 4.97
CA LYS A 233 -29.33 3.60 4.58
C LYS A 233 -29.59 2.24 3.92
N TYR A 234 -28.54 1.58 3.41
CA TYR A 234 -28.67 0.40 2.55
C TYR A 234 -27.98 -0.85 3.09
N ILE A 235 -26.92 -0.67 3.87
CA ILE A 235 -26.07 -1.75 4.38
C ILE A 235 -25.75 -1.53 5.87
N ALA A 236 -25.31 -2.60 6.54
CA ALA A 236 -24.99 -2.55 7.95
C ALA A 236 -23.73 -1.70 8.23
N PRO A 237 -23.57 -1.11 9.43
CA PRO A 237 -22.38 -0.32 9.78
C PRO A 237 -21.05 -1.05 9.57
N GLU A 238 -21.02 -2.37 9.78
CA GLU A 238 -19.84 -3.21 9.58
C GLU A 238 -19.48 -3.35 8.09
N GLU A 239 -20.49 -3.37 7.21
CA GLU A 239 -20.30 -3.37 5.75
C GLU A 239 -19.83 -2.00 5.28
N VAL A 240 -20.36 -0.90 5.83
CA VAL A 240 -19.86 0.46 5.56
C VAL A 240 -18.39 0.57 5.95
N ALA A 241 -18.01 0.11 7.14
CA ALA A 241 -16.63 0.11 7.60
C ALA A 241 -15.71 -0.76 6.70
N ALA A 242 -16.24 -1.85 6.11
CA ALA A 242 -15.49 -2.64 5.14
C ALA A 242 -15.22 -1.86 3.84
N LEU A 243 -16.18 -1.04 3.38
CA LEU A 243 -16.00 -0.17 2.21
C LEU A 243 -14.95 0.93 2.46
N GLU A 244 -14.87 1.49 3.67
CA GLU A 244 -13.87 2.53 4.04
C GLU A 244 -12.41 2.04 3.93
N LYS A 245 -12.18 0.73 3.86
CA LYS A 245 -10.85 0.17 3.60
C LYS A 245 -10.39 0.37 2.15
N TYR A 246 -11.34 0.58 1.24
CA TYR A 246 -11.12 0.76 -0.19
C TYR A 246 -11.41 2.17 -0.66
N LEU A 247 -12.04 3.01 0.18
CA LEU A 247 -12.56 4.31 -0.20
C LEU A 247 -12.00 5.40 0.71
N PHE A 248 -11.80 6.58 0.16
CA PHE A 248 -11.51 7.78 0.94
C PHE A 248 -12.33 8.96 0.41
N VAL A 249 -12.73 9.86 1.30
CA VAL A 249 -13.35 11.15 0.99
C VAL A 249 -12.23 12.20 0.89
N PRO A 250 -12.10 12.95 -0.21
CA PRO A 250 -11.09 14.01 -0.30
C PRO A 250 -11.22 15.00 0.86
N VAL A 251 -10.10 15.27 1.53
CA VAL A 251 -10.05 16.19 2.66
C VAL A 251 -10.04 17.62 2.14
N ASP A 252 -11.05 18.42 2.49
CA ASP A 252 -10.98 19.88 2.41
C ASP A 252 -10.35 20.42 3.71
N PRO A 253 -9.12 20.95 3.67
CA PRO A 253 -8.44 21.42 4.88
C PRO A 253 -9.11 22.59 5.60
N SER A 254 -10.03 23.29 4.93
CA SER A 254 -10.75 24.42 5.52
C SER A 254 -11.97 23.99 6.34
N GLN A 255 -12.47 22.76 6.14
CA GLN A 255 -13.73 22.29 6.73
C GLN A 255 -13.72 20.86 7.27
N ALA A 256 -12.62 20.12 7.15
CA ALA A 256 -12.58 18.72 7.53
C ALA A 256 -12.86 18.49 9.03
N ASP A 257 -13.81 17.60 9.31
CA ASP A 257 -14.09 17.12 10.66
C ASP A 257 -13.06 16.06 11.11
N THR A 258 -13.09 15.73 12.40
CA THR A 258 -12.15 14.78 13.01
C THR A 258 -12.23 13.38 12.38
N ASP A 259 -13.41 12.94 11.96
CA ASP A 259 -13.59 11.61 11.35
C ASP A 259 -13.03 11.56 9.93
N THR A 260 -13.15 12.66 9.19
CA THR A 260 -12.61 12.84 7.85
C THR A 260 -11.09 12.97 7.91
N LEU A 261 -10.53 13.56 8.96
CA LEU A 261 -9.08 13.61 9.16
C LEU A 261 -8.49 12.25 9.55
N GLN A 262 -9.22 11.41 10.32
CA GLN A 262 -8.75 10.08 10.73
C GLN A 262 -8.58 9.07 9.57
N GLN A 263 -9.09 9.38 8.38
CA GLN A 263 -8.84 8.54 7.21
C GLN A 263 -7.42 8.68 6.67
N LEU A 264 -6.67 9.70 7.11
CA LEU A 264 -5.30 9.96 6.67
C LEU A 264 -4.32 8.98 7.36
N PRO A 265 -3.31 8.47 6.64
CA PRO A 265 -2.32 7.56 7.21
C PRO A 265 -1.66 8.14 8.47
N GLY A 266 -1.68 7.37 9.56
CA GLY A 266 -1.05 7.75 10.84
C GLY A 266 -1.82 8.75 11.68
N VAL A 267 -2.97 9.27 11.24
CA VAL A 267 -3.75 10.25 11.99
C VAL A 267 -4.62 9.56 13.04
N THR A 268 -4.21 9.65 14.30
CA THR A 268 -5.03 9.19 15.44
C THR A 268 -6.17 10.17 15.74
N THR A 269 -7.10 9.77 16.61
CA THR A 269 -8.14 10.69 17.12
C THR A 269 -7.54 11.96 17.73
N GLU A 270 -6.45 11.84 18.49
CA GLU A 270 -5.77 12.98 19.11
C GLU A 270 -5.15 13.91 18.06
N ILE A 271 -4.49 13.35 17.04
CA ILE A 271 -3.91 14.13 15.94
C ILE A 271 -5.02 14.81 15.14
N ALA A 272 -6.10 14.10 14.80
CA ALA A 272 -7.24 14.66 14.10
C ALA A 272 -7.90 15.81 14.88
N GLN A 273 -8.03 15.69 16.20
CA GLN A 273 -8.53 16.76 17.05
C GLN A 273 -7.58 17.97 17.07
N ALA A 274 -6.27 17.72 17.14
CA ALA A 274 -5.27 18.79 17.12
C ALA A 274 -5.27 19.55 15.77
N LEU A 275 -5.41 18.83 14.66
CA LEU A 275 -5.51 19.42 13.32
C LEU A 275 -6.81 20.21 13.17
N ALA A 276 -7.96 19.64 13.55
CA ALA A 276 -9.25 20.33 13.49
C ALA A 276 -9.27 21.59 14.37
N GLY A 277 -8.62 21.56 15.53
CA GLY A 277 -8.48 22.72 16.42
C GLY A 277 -7.46 23.75 15.97
N GLY A 278 -6.52 23.38 15.09
CA GLY A 278 -5.51 24.28 14.53
C GLY A 278 -5.97 25.03 13.27
N GLY A 279 -7.06 24.59 12.65
CA GLY A 279 -7.67 25.22 11.48
C GLY A 279 -8.65 26.37 11.79
N PRO A 280 -9.33 26.92 10.77
CA PRO A 280 -9.23 26.55 9.36
C PRO A 280 -7.85 26.90 8.78
N TYR A 281 -7.34 26.06 7.89
CA TYR A 281 -6.06 26.30 7.23
C TYR A 281 -6.25 27.16 5.98
N ASP A 282 -5.47 28.23 5.85
CA ASP A 282 -5.56 29.18 4.72
C ASP A 282 -5.05 28.59 3.38
N SER A 283 -4.38 27.43 3.41
CA SER A 283 -3.93 26.70 2.23
C SER A 283 -3.70 25.21 2.50
N ILE A 284 -3.68 24.42 1.43
CA ILE A 284 -3.27 23.00 1.46
C ILE A 284 -1.86 22.87 2.04
N ASP A 285 -0.91 23.72 1.63
CA ASP A 285 0.48 23.67 2.14
C ASP A 285 0.56 23.90 3.66
N ALA A 286 -0.27 24.81 4.20
CA ALA A 286 -0.32 25.07 5.63
C ALA A 286 -0.86 23.86 6.40
N PHE A 287 -1.90 23.22 5.87
CA PHE A 287 -2.44 21.98 6.42
C PHE A 287 -1.44 20.83 6.37
N LEU A 288 -0.83 20.57 5.21
CA LEU A 288 0.15 19.50 5.03
C LEU A 288 1.38 19.70 5.92
N SER A 289 1.81 20.95 6.13
CA SER A 289 2.88 21.27 7.08
C SER A 289 2.48 20.96 8.53
N ALA A 290 1.23 21.27 8.92
CA ALA A 290 0.73 20.94 10.25
C ALA A 290 0.59 19.43 10.47
N LEU A 291 0.13 18.71 9.44
CA LEU A 291 0.05 17.25 9.44
C LEU A 291 1.43 16.60 9.56
N ALA A 292 2.39 17.01 8.73
CA ALA A 292 3.75 16.47 8.72
C ALA A 292 4.50 16.69 10.05
N ALA A 293 4.10 17.66 10.86
CA ALA A 293 4.63 17.86 12.20
C ALA A 293 4.16 16.81 13.23
N GLN A 294 3.12 16.04 12.91
CA GLN A 294 2.45 15.11 13.85
C GLN A 294 2.66 13.63 13.51
N ILE A 295 3.03 13.30 12.27
CA ILE A 295 3.14 11.92 11.78
C ILE A 295 4.49 11.65 11.11
N PRO A 296 4.92 10.38 10.99
CA PRO A 296 6.15 10.02 10.29
C PRO A 296 6.22 10.59 8.85
N PRO A 297 7.40 11.02 8.37
CA PRO A 297 7.55 11.65 7.05
C PRO A 297 7.01 10.82 5.88
N GLU A 298 7.18 9.49 5.95
CA GLU A 298 6.68 8.57 4.93
C GLU A 298 5.15 8.53 4.85
N LEU A 299 4.46 8.61 6.00
CA LEU A 299 3.00 8.68 6.05
C LEU A 299 2.49 10.06 5.62
N ALA A 300 3.21 11.13 6.00
CA ALA A 300 2.91 12.49 5.56
C ALA A 300 2.98 12.65 4.04
N ALA A 301 3.99 12.05 3.40
CA ALA A 301 4.14 12.07 1.95
C ALA A 301 2.94 11.39 1.26
N ILE A 302 2.47 10.26 1.78
CA ILE A 302 1.31 9.55 1.23
C ILE A 302 0.01 10.33 1.45
N ALA A 303 -0.13 10.97 2.62
CA ALA A 303 -1.33 11.73 2.97
C ALA A 303 -1.62 12.92 2.05
N THR A 304 -0.62 13.41 1.31
CA THR A 304 -0.81 14.49 0.31
C THR A 304 -1.86 14.16 -0.75
N GLY A 305 -1.96 12.88 -1.17
CA GLY A 305 -2.92 12.45 -2.18
C GLY A 305 -4.37 12.42 -1.70
N TYR A 306 -4.61 12.52 -0.39
CA TYR A 306 -5.96 12.49 0.19
C TYR A 306 -6.63 13.86 0.22
N VAL A 307 -5.89 14.93 -0.06
CA VAL A 307 -6.40 16.31 0.02
C VAL A 307 -7.07 16.70 -1.28
N HIS A 308 -8.21 17.40 -1.18
CA HIS A 308 -8.88 17.98 -2.34
C HIS A 308 -7.95 19.00 -3.01
N VAL A 309 -7.68 18.83 -4.30
CA VAL A 309 -6.95 19.81 -5.11
C VAL A 309 -7.98 20.49 -6.01
N ASP A 310 -8.15 21.81 -5.83
CA ASP A 310 -9.10 22.59 -6.63
C ASP A 310 -8.89 22.34 -8.13
N GLY A 311 -9.94 21.87 -8.81
CA GLY A 311 -9.95 21.69 -10.27
C GLY A 311 -9.56 20.31 -10.80
N ALA A 312 -9.55 19.27 -9.95
CA ALA A 312 -9.45 17.86 -10.36
C ALA A 312 -10.81 17.15 -10.34
#